data_AF-A0A0B5DKW1-F1
#
_entry.id   AF-A0A0B5DKW1-F1
#
_cell.length_a   1.000
_cell.length_b   1.000
_cell.length_c   1.000
_cell.angle_alpha   90.00
_cell.angle_beta   90.00
_cell.angle_gamma   90.00
#
_symmetry.space_group_name_H-M   'P 1'
#
loop_
_entity.id
_entity.type
_entity.pdbx_description
1 polymer ?
#
loop_
_entity_poly.entity_id
_entity_poly.type
_entity_poly.pdbx_seq_one_letter_code
_entity_poly.pdbx_strand_id
1 'polypeptide(L)'
;MSARIRTLGVSLAICGTVLAGTAAGPGADVAQAAGKAAVAQQTDSSLTASASSVTTAEHQRFAKTRFVINAGLAAGATYEWIIKPWKAGAFKKGAHGRTSSLIKAGLAGAFAYNRLRAAQHNAQGDPTLSRAMAPLNSGINDLKHLPSKLRSGDTSAASSFDNVINQVKDAGHSAGAPVKNRVPSWEQLISGAHGAH
;
A
#
# COMPACT_ATOMS: atom_id res chain seq x y z
N MET A 1 27.69 30.92 20.76
CA MET A 1 27.09 32.02 19.97
C MET A 1 26.57 31.46 18.65
N SER A 2 25.25 31.60 18.45
CA SER A 2 24.43 31.62 17.23
C SER A 2 24.60 30.61 16.06
N ALA A 3 23.49 29.92 15.81
CA ALA A 3 23.13 29.11 14.66
C ALA A 3 23.11 29.86 13.32
N ARG A 4 23.16 29.13 12.19
CA ARG A 4 22.44 29.51 10.95
C ARG A 4 21.88 28.29 10.21
N ILE A 5 20.56 28.18 10.31
CA ILE A 5 19.64 27.42 9.47
C ILE A 5 19.63 28.09 8.08
N ARG A 6 19.70 27.29 7.01
CA ARG A 6 19.39 27.75 5.64
C ARG A 6 18.44 26.74 4.98
N THR A 7 17.16 27.00 5.20
CA THR A 7 16.04 26.49 4.42
C THR A 7 16.11 27.07 3.01
N LEU A 8 16.14 26.23 1.98
CA LEU A 8 15.91 26.62 0.59
C LEU A 8 14.71 25.83 0.09
N GLY A 9 13.61 26.55 -0.12
CA GLY A 9 12.39 26.03 -0.73
C GLY A 9 12.54 25.90 -2.24
N VAL A 10 11.84 24.92 -2.80
CA VAL A 10 11.45 24.91 -4.21
C VAL A 10 9.99 24.49 -4.26
N SER A 11 9.15 25.49 -4.54
CA SER A 11 7.75 25.36 -4.89
C SER A 11 7.63 24.89 -6.34
N LEU A 12 6.79 23.89 -6.63
CA LEU A 12 6.20 23.76 -7.95
C LEU A 12 4.72 23.42 -7.81
N ALA A 13 3.91 24.41 -8.14
CA ALA A 13 2.47 24.37 -8.27
C ALA A 13 2.09 23.70 -9.59
N ILE A 14 1.14 22.76 -9.58
CA ILE A 14 0.29 22.47 -10.74
C ILE A 14 -1.15 22.30 -10.24
N CYS A 15 -1.99 23.19 -10.78
CA CYS A 15 -3.42 23.36 -10.55
C CYS A 15 -4.23 22.35 -11.39
N GLY A 16 -5.40 21.95 -10.89
CA GLY A 16 -6.38 21.14 -11.60
C GLY A 16 -7.72 21.15 -10.86
N THR A 17 -8.47 22.23 -11.04
CA THR A 17 -9.81 22.50 -10.52
C THR A 17 -10.85 21.47 -10.97
N VAL A 18 -11.65 20.93 -10.07
CA VAL A 18 -12.99 20.39 -10.39
C VAL A 18 -14.03 21.25 -9.69
N LEU A 19 -14.85 21.90 -10.51
CA LEU A 19 -15.90 22.83 -10.12
C LEU A 19 -17.05 22.16 -9.35
N ALA A 20 -17.67 23.00 -8.54
CA ALA A 20 -18.82 22.78 -7.68
C ALA A 20 -20.10 22.36 -8.40
N GLY A 21 -20.97 21.68 -7.65
CA GLY A 21 -22.38 21.47 -7.94
C GLY A 21 -23.14 21.16 -6.66
N THR A 22 -23.38 22.17 -5.82
CA THR A 22 -24.28 22.12 -4.66
C THR A 22 -25.56 22.86 -5.00
N ALA A 23 -26.71 22.19 -4.94
CA ALA A 23 -27.99 22.84 -4.73
C ALA A 23 -28.87 21.92 -3.88
N ALA A 24 -29.22 22.41 -2.69
CA ALA A 24 -30.21 21.84 -1.78
C ALA A 24 -31.38 22.83 -1.70
N GLY A 25 -32.63 22.34 -1.71
CA GLY A 25 -33.81 23.12 -1.28
C GLY A 25 -35.16 22.68 -1.88
N PRO A 26 -36.30 22.94 -1.20
CA PRO A 26 -37.45 22.01 -1.08
C PRO A 26 -38.83 22.55 -1.56
N GLY A 27 -39.87 21.69 -1.56
CA GLY A 27 -41.32 22.03 -1.60
C GLY A 27 -41.94 22.20 -3.01
N ALA A 28 -42.80 21.30 -3.50
CA ALA A 28 -44.24 21.13 -3.26
C ALA A 28 -45.14 22.15 -3.98
N ASP A 29 -45.95 21.70 -4.95
CA ASP A 29 -47.39 22.02 -5.10
C ASP A 29 -48.07 21.18 -6.21
N VAL A 30 -49.40 21.16 -6.15
CA VAL A 30 -50.35 20.07 -6.43
C VAL A 30 -51.09 20.22 -7.78
N ALA A 31 -51.59 19.10 -8.33
CA ALA A 31 -52.92 18.91 -8.95
C ALA A 31 -52.93 18.27 -10.36
N GLN A 32 -53.39 17.00 -10.43
CA GLN A 32 -54.64 16.52 -11.11
C GLN A 32 -54.51 16.27 -12.62
N ALA A 33 -55.19 15.30 -13.25
CA ALA A 33 -55.86 14.07 -12.85
C ALA A 33 -56.22 13.28 -14.14
N ALA A 34 -56.30 11.96 -14.00
CA ALA A 34 -57.14 11.00 -14.74
C ALA A 34 -57.08 10.90 -16.29
N GLY A 35 -56.61 9.73 -16.77
CA GLY A 35 -56.87 9.23 -18.12
C GLY A 35 -56.23 7.85 -18.33
N LYS A 36 -57.02 6.80 -18.18
CA LYS A 36 -56.59 5.39 -18.16
C LYS A 36 -56.75 4.77 -19.55
N ALA A 37 -55.67 4.37 -20.24
CA ALA A 37 -55.67 3.26 -21.22
C ALA A 37 -54.27 2.95 -21.81
N ALA A 38 -54.00 1.65 -21.92
CA ALA A 38 -53.13 0.96 -22.87
C ALA A 38 -51.59 1.06 -22.75
N VAL A 39 -51.03 -0.08 -22.34
CA VAL A 39 -49.69 -0.64 -22.57
C VAL A 39 -48.90 0.01 -23.71
N ALA A 40 -47.76 0.63 -23.36
CA ALA A 40 -46.58 0.72 -24.22
C ALA A 40 -45.34 0.76 -23.31
N GLN A 41 -44.75 -0.41 -23.12
CA GLN A 41 -43.37 -0.56 -22.68
C GLN A 41 -42.48 -0.10 -23.85
N GLN A 42 -41.94 1.11 -23.75
CA GLN A 42 -40.85 1.61 -24.60
C GLN A 42 -39.79 2.20 -23.68
N THR A 43 -38.75 1.44 -23.33
CA THR A 43 -37.49 1.35 -24.08
C THR A 43 -36.80 2.72 -24.21
N ASP A 44 -36.23 3.19 -23.11
CA ASP A 44 -35.10 4.11 -23.17
C ASP A 44 -33.86 3.30 -23.57
N SER A 45 -33.54 3.36 -24.86
CA SER A 45 -32.25 2.92 -25.39
C SER A 45 -31.31 4.12 -25.39
N SER A 46 -30.05 3.86 -25.01
CA SER A 46 -28.88 4.75 -24.96
C SER A 46 -28.78 5.55 -23.65
N LEU A 47 -28.10 5.04 -22.64
CA LEU A 47 -26.64 4.86 -22.68
C LEU A 47 -26.28 3.42 -22.30
N THR A 48 -25.83 2.67 -23.29
CA THR A 48 -24.88 1.58 -23.08
C THR A 48 -23.69 2.15 -22.32
N ALA A 49 -23.74 2.09 -21.00
CA ALA A 49 -22.54 2.00 -20.21
C ALA A 49 -21.81 0.79 -20.78
N SER A 50 -20.83 1.05 -21.65
CA SER A 50 -19.78 0.10 -21.94
C SER A 50 -19.20 -0.24 -20.58
N ALA A 51 -19.74 -1.29 -19.96
CA ALA A 51 -19.03 -2.08 -18.98
C ALA A 51 -17.86 -2.64 -19.78
N SER A 52 -16.82 -1.82 -19.92
CA SER A 52 -15.59 -2.21 -20.57
C SER A 52 -15.09 -3.40 -19.77
N SER A 53 -15.34 -4.58 -20.33
CA SER A 53 -14.84 -5.83 -19.79
C SER A 53 -13.33 -5.69 -19.82
N VAL A 54 -12.75 -5.38 -18.66
CA VAL A 54 -11.31 -5.34 -18.51
C VAL A 54 -10.82 -6.70 -18.96
N THR A 55 -10.05 -6.70 -20.04
CA THR A 55 -9.56 -7.95 -20.62
C THR A 55 -8.67 -8.64 -19.58
N THR A 56 -8.59 -9.97 -19.62
CA THR A 56 -7.75 -10.73 -18.69
C THR A 56 -6.30 -10.24 -18.68
N ALA A 57 -5.80 -9.74 -19.82
CA ALA A 57 -4.46 -9.15 -19.94
C ALA A 57 -4.33 -7.81 -19.18
N GLU A 58 -5.33 -6.94 -19.22
CA GLU A 58 -5.34 -5.68 -18.48
C GLU A 58 -5.43 -5.93 -16.96
N HIS A 59 -6.24 -6.92 -16.54
CA HIS A 59 -6.33 -7.33 -15.14
C HIS A 59 -4.97 -7.81 -14.59
N GLN A 60 -4.24 -8.62 -15.38
CA GLN A 60 -2.90 -9.07 -15.04
C GLN A 60 -1.89 -7.92 -14.93
N ARG A 61 -1.89 -6.97 -15.88
CA ARG A 61 -1.01 -5.79 -15.82
C ARG A 61 -1.26 -4.94 -14.58
N PHE A 62 -2.53 -4.76 -14.22
CA PHE A 62 -2.90 -4.04 -13.00
C PHE A 62 -2.46 -4.78 -11.74
N ALA A 63 -2.66 -6.11 -11.70
CA ALA A 63 -2.20 -6.96 -10.60
C ALA A 63 -0.68 -6.88 -10.40
N LYS A 64 0.12 -6.97 -11.47
CA LYS A 64 1.59 -6.80 -11.44
C LYS A 64 2.00 -5.43 -10.93
N THR A 65 1.35 -4.39 -11.42
CA THR A 65 1.66 -3.02 -11.00
C THR A 65 1.40 -2.84 -9.51
N ARG A 66 0.24 -3.29 -9.02
CA ARG A 66 -0.09 -3.21 -7.59
C ARG A 66 0.80 -4.10 -6.75
N PHE A 67 1.16 -5.29 -7.23
CA PHE A 67 2.12 -6.16 -6.57
C PHE A 67 3.46 -5.45 -6.36
N VAL A 68 4.04 -4.87 -7.42
CA VAL A 68 5.33 -4.17 -7.35
C VAL A 68 5.29 -2.98 -6.41
N ILE A 69 4.23 -2.17 -6.49
CA ILE A 69 4.07 -1.00 -5.63
C ILE A 69 3.98 -1.43 -4.16
N ASN A 70 3.16 -2.43 -3.84
CA ASN A 70 2.98 -2.87 -2.46
C ASN A 70 4.21 -3.60 -1.92
N ALA A 71 4.78 -4.53 -2.68
CA ALA A 71 5.99 -5.25 -2.31
C ALA A 71 7.19 -4.30 -2.15
N GLY A 72 7.33 -3.31 -3.03
CA GLY A 72 8.43 -2.34 -3.00
C GLY A 72 8.36 -1.38 -1.82
N LEU A 73 7.15 -0.96 -1.44
CA LEU A 73 6.93 -0.16 -0.24
C LEU A 73 7.18 -0.97 1.04
N ALA A 74 6.72 -2.22 1.08
CA ALA A 74 6.98 -3.11 2.21
C ALA A 74 8.49 -3.35 2.38
N ALA A 75 9.17 -3.74 1.30
CA ALA A 75 10.61 -3.98 1.30
C ALA A 75 11.41 -2.74 1.71
N GLY A 76 11.03 -1.55 1.22
CA GLY A 76 11.67 -0.30 1.61
C GLY A 76 11.46 0.04 3.09
N ALA A 77 10.24 -0.11 3.61
CA ALA A 77 9.93 0.12 5.02
C ALA A 77 10.72 -0.84 5.94
N THR A 78 10.74 -2.13 5.59
CA THR A 78 11.49 -3.13 6.35
C THR A 78 12.99 -2.88 6.29
N TYR A 79 13.55 -2.52 5.13
CA TYR A 79 14.98 -2.25 5.04
C TYR A 79 15.41 -1.05 5.88
N GLU A 80 14.69 0.08 5.76
CA GLU A 80 15.09 1.34 6.40
C GLU A 80 14.89 1.33 7.91
N TRP A 81 13.76 0.79 8.38
CA TRP A 81 13.31 0.97 9.76
C TRP A 81 13.40 -0.30 10.60
N ILE A 82 13.69 -1.44 9.99
CA ILE A 82 13.92 -2.71 10.69
C ILE A 82 15.35 -3.16 10.47
N ILE A 83 15.77 -3.45 9.23
CA ILE A 83 17.07 -4.08 8.95
C ILE A 83 18.24 -3.15 9.28
N LYS A 84 18.23 -1.91 8.78
CA LYS A 84 19.29 -0.92 9.08
C LYS A 84 19.50 -0.71 10.58
N PRO A 85 18.47 -0.35 11.39
CA PRO A 85 18.65 -0.19 12.84
C PRO A 85 19.06 -1.50 13.52
N TRP A 86 18.65 -2.67 13.00
CA TRP A 86 19.12 -3.95 13.52
C TRP A 86 20.61 -4.15 13.32
N LYS A 87 21.10 -3.91 12.08
CA LYS A 87 22.52 -4.00 11.72
C LYS A 87 23.35 -3.00 12.54
N ALA A 88 22.79 -1.84 12.87
CA ALA A 88 23.40 -0.85 13.77
C ALA A 88 23.32 -1.23 15.27
N GLY A 89 22.69 -2.35 15.62
CA GLY A 89 22.56 -2.80 17.01
C GLY A 89 21.53 -2.02 17.85
N ALA A 90 20.65 -1.23 17.23
CA ALA A 90 19.71 -0.34 17.91
C ALA A 90 18.67 -1.08 18.79
N PHE A 91 18.48 -2.39 18.58
CA PHE A 91 17.55 -3.21 19.37
C PHE A 91 18.21 -3.94 20.56
N LYS A 92 19.55 -3.90 20.68
CA LYS A 92 20.28 -4.54 21.78
C LYS A 92 19.92 -3.89 23.12
N LYS A 93 19.94 -4.67 24.21
CA LYS A 93 19.75 -4.13 25.57
C LYS A 93 20.81 -3.05 25.84
N GLY A 94 20.38 -1.94 26.43
CA GLY A 94 21.26 -0.79 26.73
C GLY A 94 21.59 0.11 25.53
N ALA A 95 21.14 -0.20 24.31
CA ALA A 95 21.35 0.68 23.16
C ALA A 95 20.64 2.04 23.34
N HIS A 96 21.34 3.13 23.04
CA HIS A 96 20.75 4.46 23.06
C HIS A 96 19.65 4.55 21.98
N GLY A 97 18.47 5.06 22.35
CA GLY A 97 17.33 5.13 21.42
C GLY A 97 16.66 3.78 21.11
N ARG A 98 16.87 2.74 21.92
CA ARG A 98 16.23 1.43 21.73
C ARG A 98 14.70 1.51 21.65
N THR A 99 14.06 2.23 22.57
CA THR A 99 12.59 2.35 22.61
C THR A 99 12.04 3.02 21.37
N SER A 100 12.66 4.12 20.91
CA SER A 100 12.22 4.80 19.70
C SER A 100 12.39 3.89 18.48
N SER A 101 13.51 3.16 18.39
CA SER A 101 13.75 2.18 17.33
C SER A 101 12.71 1.07 17.34
N LEU A 102 12.33 0.53 18.52
CA LEU A 102 11.28 -0.49 18.65
C LEU A 102 9.93 0.02 18.14
N ILE A 103 9.57 1.27 18.45
CA ILE A 103 8.34 1.90 17.96
C ILE A 103 8.40 2.04 16.43
N LYS A 104 9.52 2.53 15.88
CA LYS A 104 9.71 2.66 14.42
C LYS A 104 9.61 1.31 13.70
N ALA A 105 10.29 0.32 14.22
CA ALA A 105 10.29 -1.03 13.69
C ALA A 105 8.91 -1.68 13.80
N GLY A 106 8.17 -1.44 14.89
CA GLY A 106 6.79 -1.91 15.05
C GLY A 106 5.85 -1.31 14.00
N LEU A 107 5.88 0.01 13.82
CA LEU A 107 5.06 0.70 12.81
C LEU A 107 5.43 0.27 11.38
N ALA A 108 6.73 0.20 11.07
CA ALA A 108 7.21 -0.28 9.78
C ALA A 108 6.82 -1.75 9.53
N GLY A 109 6.88 -2.59 10.56
CA GLY A 109 6.46 -3.98 10.48
C GLY A 109 4.97 -4.14 10.19
N ALA A 110 4.13 -3.36 10.87
CA ALA A 110 2.68 -3.34 10.63
C ALA A 110 2.34 -2.86 9.21
N PHE A 111 2.97 -1.77 8.76
CA PHE A 111 2.83 -1.27 7.41
C PHE A 111 3.25 -2.31 6.36
N ALA A 112 4.43 -2.92 6.56
CA ALA A 112 4.95 -3.96 5.67
C ALA A 112 4.02 -5.18 5.63
N TYR A 113 3.43 -5.58 6.76
CA TYR A 113 2.50 -6.71 6.84
C TYR A 113 1.25 -6.46 5.99
N ASN A 114 0.63 -5.28 6.13
CA ASN A 114 -0.53 -4.90 5.34
C ASN A 114 -0.22 -4.86 3.84
N ARG A 115 0.92 -4.27 3.47
CA ARG A 115 1.38 -4.16 2.08
C ARG A 115 1.73 -5.52 1.46
N LEU A 116 2.43 -6.40 2.19
CA LEU A 116 2.71 -7.75 1.72
C LEU A 116 1.45 -8.59 1.57
N ARG A 117 0.47 -8.43 2.48
CA ARG A 117 -0.86 -9.05 2.33
C ARG A 117 -1.60 -8.57 1.08
N ALA A 118 -1.55 -7.27 0.81
CA ALA A 118 -2.11 -6.73 -0.44
C ALA A 118 -1.36 -7.29 -1.66
N ALA A 119 -0.03 -7.38 -1.61
CA ALA A 119 0.78 -7.99 -2.66
C ALA A 119 0.42 -9.47 -2.88
N GLN A 120 0.22 -10.23 -1.81
CA GLN A 120 -0.24 -11.62 -1.86
C GLN A 120 -1.61 -11.73 -2.56
N HIS A 121 -2.58 -10.90 -2.20
CA HIS A 121 -3.88 -10.90 -2.89
C HIS A 121 -3.75 -10.56 -4.38
N ASN A 122 -2.94 -9.55 -4.74
CA ASN A 122 -2.70 -9.21 -6.15
C ASN A 122 -2.04 -10.36 -6.92
N ALA A 123 -1.13 -11.09 -6.27
CA ALA A 123 -0.44 -12.21 -6.90
C ALA A 123 -1.35 -13.44 -7.10
N GLN A 124 -2.48 -13.57 -6.37
CA GLN A 124 -3.44 -14.67 -6.54
C GLN A 124 -4.23 -14.52 -7.83
N GLY A 125 -4.46 -13.27 -8.26
CA GLY A 125 -5.15 -12.93 -9.50
C GLY A 125 -4.28 -12.96 -10.76
N ASP A 126 -3.00 -13.34 -10.66
CA ASP A 126 -2.06 -13.39 -11.79
C ASP A 126 -1.21 -14.68 -11.78
N PRO A 127 -1.33 -15.56 -12.79
CA PRO A 127 -0.61 -16.82 -12.83
C PRO A 127 0.91 -16.66 -12.88
N THR A 128 1.43 -15.54 -13.40
CA THR A 128 2.87 -15.26 -13.46
C THR A 128 3.45 -14.79 -12.12
N LEU A 129 2.62 -14.22 -11.24
CA LEU A 129 3.01 -13.81 -9.87
C LEU A 129 2.85 -14.94 -8.84
N SER A 130 2.20 -16.05 -9.20
CA SER A 130 1.99 -17.20 -8.31
C SER A 130 3.27 -17.73 -7.66
N ARG A 131 4.42 -17.65 -8.35
CA ARG A 131 5.74 -18.05 -7.80
C ARG A 131 6.21 -17.14 -6.66
N ALA A 132 5.68 -15.92 -6.55
CA ALA A 132 5.96 -15.02 -5.44
C ALA A 132 5.15 -15.38 -4.17
N MET A 133 4.17 -16.29 -4.24
CA MET A 133 3.34 -16.66 -3.07
C MET A 133 4.15 -17.19 -1.91
N ALA A 134 5.08 -18.11 -2.18
CA ALA A 134 5.92 -18.69 -1.15
C ALA A 134 6.78 -17.63 -0.43
N PRO A 135 7.57 -16.79 -1.12
CA PRO A 135 8.34 -15.75 -0.45
C PRO A 135 7.48 -14.66 0.20
N LEU A 136 6.30 -14.33 -0.35
CA LEU A 136 5.36 -13.42 0.29
C LEU A 136 4.83 -13.99 1.62
N ASN A 137 4.38 -15.25 1.62
CA ASN A 137 3.92 -15.92 2.83
C ASN A 137 5.03 -16.03 3.88
N SER A 138 6.25 -16.35 3.45
CA SER A 138 7.41 -16.38 4.35
C SER A 138 7.65 -15.02 4.98
N GLY A 139 7.66 -13.94 4.18
CA GLY A 139 7.87 -12.59 4.70
C GLY A 139 6.76 -12.10 5.64
N ILE A 140 5.51 -12.44 5.32
CA ILE A 140 4.37 -12.18 6.20
C ILE A 140 4.53 -12.93 7.53
N ASN A 141 4.97 -14.19 7.49
CA ASN A 141 5.21 -14.98 8.69
C ASN A 141 6.35 -14.41 9.54
N ASP A 142 7.46 -14.02 8.91
CA ASP A 142 8.58 -13.39 9.61
C ASP A 142 8.15 -12.08 10.28
N LEU A 143 7.32 -11.27 9.61
CA LEU A 143 6.76 -10.05 10.20
C LEU A 143 5.85 -10.34 11.42
N LYS A 144 5.16 -11.47 11.48
CA LYS A 144 4.40 -11.87 12.68
C LYS A 144 5.32 -12.17 13.86
N HIS A 145 6.49 -12.74 13.61
CA HIS A 145 7.50 -13.05 14.64
C HIS A 145 8.45 -11.90 14.94
N LEU A 146 8.35 -10.79 14.19
CA LEU A 146 9.16 -9.59 14.36
C LEU A 146 9.15 -9.05 15.80
N PRO A 147 8.01 -8.92 16.52
CA PRO A 147 8.00 -8.32 17.86
C PRO A 147 8.85 -9.11 18.87
N SER A 148 8.88 -10.45 18.76
CA SER A 148 9.68 -11.31 19.62
C SER A 148 11.17 -11.15 19.32
N LYS A 149 11.55 -11.15 18.03
CA LYS A 149 12.94 -10.98 17.58
C LYS A 149 13.50 -9.58 17.90
N LEU A 150 12.69 -8.54 17.77
CA LEU A 150 13.07 -7.18 18.16
C LEU A 150 13.30 -7.05 19.67
N ARG A 151 12.44 -7.68 20.49
CA ARG A 151 12.59 -7.66 21.96
C ARG A 151 13.83 -8.42 22.43
N SER A 152 14.16 -9.54 21.77
CA SER A 152 15.38 -10.30 22.06
C SER A 152 16.65 -9.61 21.55
N GLY A 153 16.53 -8.69 20.58
CA GLY A 153 17.68 -8.01 19.98
C GLY A 153 18.55 -8.93 19.12
N ASP A 154 17.98 -10.05 18.66
CA ASP A 154 18.67 -11.10 17.90
C ASP A 154 19.07 -10.59 16.50
N THR A 155 20.35 -10.31 16.29
CA THR A 155 20.86 -9.76 15.02
C THR A 155 20.77 -10.74 13.84
N SER A 156 20.62 -12.04 14.08
CA SER A 156 20.48 -13.04 13.01
C SER A 156 19.16 -12.87 12.23
N ALA A 157 18.13 -12.33 12.89
CA ALA A 157 16.85 -12.03 12.28
C ALA A 157 16.96 -11.01 11.13
N ALA A 158 17.92 -10.09 11.21
CA ALA A 158 18.14 -9.11 10.14
C ALA A 158 18.45 -9.79 8.81
N SER A 159 19.27 -10.85 8.83
CA SER A 159 19.61 -11.63 7.65
C SER A 159 18.41 -12.40 7.09
N SER A 160 17.53 -12.92 7.94
CA SER A 160 16.28 -13.55 7.50
C SER A 160 15.38 -12.57 6.75
N PHE A 161 15.17 -11.36 7.29
CA PHE A 161 14.38 -10.33 6.61
C PHE A 161 15.04 -9.84 5.31
N ASP A 162 16.36 -9.70 5.28
CA ASP A 162 17.11 -9.32 4.07
C ASP A 162 16.92 -10.38 2.97
N ASN A 163 16.98 -11.66 3.33
CA ASN A 163 16.74 -12.78 2.42
C ASN A 163 15.31 -12.77 1.86
N VAL A 164 14.30 -12.59 2.71
CA VAL A 164 12.90 -12.47 2.27
C VAL A 164 12.73 -11.31 1.29
N ILE A 165 13.29 -10.14 1.60
CA ILE A 165 13.21 -8.97 0.72
C ILE A 165 13.83 -9.30 -0.64
N ASN A 166 14.99 -9.94 -0.66
CA ASN A 166 15.64 -10.36 -1.90
C ASN A 166 14.79 -11.38 -2.66
N GLN A 167 14.24 -12.39 -1.99
CA GLN A 167 13.34 -13.37 -2.63
C GLN A 167 12.08 -12.75 -3.21
N VAL A 168 11.45 -11.78 -2.53
CA VAL A 168 10.29 -11.05 -3.04
C VAL A 168 10.67 -10.21 -4.26
N LYS A 169 11.85 -9.59 -4.25
CA LYS A 169 12.38 -8.83 -5.40
C LYS A 169 12.68 -9.74 -6.59
N ASP A 170 13.32 -10.87 -6.35
CA ASP A 170 13.69 -11.85 -7.36
C ASP A 170 12.45 -12.49 -7.98
N ALA A 171 11.43 -12.81 -7.17
CA ALA A 171 10.16 -13.31 -7.65
C ALA A 171 9.42 -12.27 -8.51
N GLY A 172 9.43 -10.99 -8.09
CA GLY A 172 8.91 -9.90 -8.91
C GLY A 172 9.66 -9.75 -10.23
N HIS A 173 11.00 -9.74 -10.18
CA HIS A 173 11.84 -9.66 -11.37
C HIS A 173 11.57 -10.81 -12.35
N SER A 174 11.50 -12.03 -11.84
CA SER A 174 11.21 -13.25 -12.61
C SER A 174 9.79 -13.28 -13.21
N ALA A 175 8.87 -12.47 -12.67
CA ALA A 175 7.51 -12.30 -13.20
C ALA A 175 7.38 -11.12 -14.19
N GLY A 176 8.50 -10.46 -14.54
CA GLY A 176 8.53 -9.25 -15.37
C GLY A 176 8.08 -7.99 -14.64
N ALA A 177 8.07 -8.01 -13.31
CA ALA A 177 7.53 -6.98 -12.44
C ALA A 177 8.59 -6.60 -11.37
N PRO A 178 9.65 -5.87 -11.75
CA PRO A 178 10.79 -5.61 -10.87
C PRO A 178 10.40 -4.77 -9.66
N VAL A 179 10.63 -5.30 -8.46
CA VAL A 179 10.36 -4.62 -7.19
C VAL A 179 11.55 -3.74 -6.82
N LYS A 180 11.32 -2.43 -6.68
CA LYS A 180 12.32 -1.47 -6.18
C LYS A 180 12.00 -1.12 -4.73
N ASN A 181 13.03 -0.98 -3.90
CA ASN A 181 12.85 -0.45 -2.55
C ASN A 181 12.34 0.99 -2.65
N ARG A 182 11.11 1.22 -2.18
CA ARG A 182 10.54 2.55 -2.03
C ARG A 182 10.42 2.80 -0.54
N VAL A 183 11.24 3.72 -0.03
CA VAL A 183 11.23 4.07 1.38
C VAL A 183 10.07 5.05 1.61
N PRO A 184 9.01 4.67 2.33
CA PRO A 184 7.97 5.62 2.73
C PRO A 184 8.52 6.63 3.75
N SER A 185 8.02 7.87 3.71
CA SER A 185 8.31 8.84 4.76
C SER A 185 7.74 8.38 6.11
N TRP A 186 8.22 8.97 7.19
CA TRP A 186 7.74 8.66 8.54
C TRP A 186 6.23 8.93 8.71
N GLU A 187 5.69 10.02 8.12
CA GLU A 187 4.23 10.25 8.15
C GLU A 187 3.46 9.21 7.33
N GLN A 188 4.00 8.74 6.21
CA GLN A 188 3.38 7.69 5.39
C GLN A 188 3.33 6.34 6.11
N LEU A 189 4.33 6.04 6.95
CA LEU A 189 4.31 4.87 7.81
C LEU A 189 3.20 4.97 8.86
N ILE A 190 3.06 6.12 9.52
CA ILE A 190 2.03 6.32 10.54
C ILE A 190 0.63 6.28 9.90
N SER A 191 0.41 7.00 8.82
CA SER A 191 -0.89 7.05 8.12
C SER A 191 -1.24 5.69 7.49
N GLY A 192 -0.27 5.03 6.84
CA GLY A 192 -0.47 3.71 6.25
C GLY A 192 -0.66 2.59 7.28
N ALA A 193 -0.25 2.80 8.53
CA ALA A 193 -0.54 1.90 9.65
C ALA A 193 -1.93 2.15 10.28
N HIS A 194 -2.47 3.37 10.21
CA HIS A 194 -3.78 3.75 10.80
C HIS A 194 -4.95 3.75 9.81
N GLY A 195 -4.71 3.74 8.49
CA GLY A 195 -5.76 3.83 7.46
C GLY A 195 -6.64 2.58 7.25
N ALA A 196 -6.85 1.79 8.29
CA ALA A 196 -7.80 0.67 8.31
C ALA A 196 -9.00 1.03 9.19
N HIS A 197 -9.87 1.88 8.66
CA HIS A 197 -11.26 2.01 9.09
C HIS A 197 -12.14 1.98 7.85
#